data_AF-A0A833YA51-F1
#
_entry.id   AF-A0A833YA51-F1
#
_cell.length_a   1.000
_cell.length_b   1.000
_cell.length_c   1.000
_cell.angle_alpha   90.00
_cell.angle_beta   90.00
_cell.angle_gamma   90.00
#
_symmetry.space_group_name_H-M   'P 1'
#
loop_
_entity.id
_entity.type
_entity.pdbx_description
1 polymer ?
#
loop_
_entity_poly.entity_id
_entity_poly.type
_entity_poly.pdbx_seq_one_letter_code
_entity_poly.pdbx_strand_id
1 'polypeptide(L)'
;MMKLRVSATMTNAPIILTLDCDMYSNDPRTPLRVLCYLLNSSSTSTQAQLDRSTEVGYIQFPQHFHGINKNDTYACEYKRLFQINSVGFDGLAGPNHVGTGCFFCRRAFFGGPSTFVPPEIPELGPFHVVDKPIRSQPILELAHVVASCNYENQTKWGFEIGVRYGSLVEDYFTGYRLHCEGWKSIFCSPKGAAFLGDAPITLVDVLNQQKRWSIGLLDVVFSKFSQVTFGIRSIGLLMAIAYAQVGFWSFWSIPITMYAFLPQLALLKGISIFPSVCSCMHFL
;
A
#
# COMPACT_ATOMS: atom_id res chain seq x y z
N MET A 1 -2.89 -11.37 -8.94
CA MET A 1 -4.09 -11.03 -9.74
C MET A 1 -5.01 -12.19 -10.06
N MET A 2 -4.52 -13.39 -10.43
CA MET A 2 -5.37 -14.56 -10.74
C MET A 2 -6.53 -14.80 -9.74
N LYS A 3 -6.25 -14.76 -8.44
CA LYS A 3 -7.26 -14.92 -7.38
C LYS A 3 -8.41 -13.89 -7.47
N LEU A 4 -8.12 -12.66 -7.89
CA LEU A 4 -9.11 -11.58 -8.05
C LEU A 4 -10.12 -11.91 -9.16
N ARG A 5 -9.61 -12.40 -10.30
CA ARG A 5 -10.42 -12.83 -11.45
C ARG A 5 -11.26 -14.06 -11.13
N VAL A 6 -10.64 -15.11 -10.61
CA VAL A 6 -11.35 -16.35 -10.22
C VAL A 6 -12.42 -16.07 -9.17
N SER A 7 -12.13 -15.22 -8.19
CA SER A 7 -13.13 -14.81 -7.21
C SER A 7 -14.31 -14.07 -7.86
N ALA A 8 -14.08 -13.29 -8.93
CA ALA A 8 -15.15 -12.58 -9.64
C ALA A 8 -16.13 -13.55 -10.32
N THR A 9 -15.64 -14.68 -10.84
CA THR A 9 -16.50 -15.67 -11.49
C THR A 9 -17.30 -16.49 -10.46
N MET A 10 -16.73 -16.74 -9.28
CA MET A 10 -17.31 -17.65 -8.31
C MET A 10 -18.28 -16.96 -7.33
N THR A 11 -17.85 -15.89 -6.68
CA THR A 11 -18.63 -15.24 -5.61
C THR A 11 -18.79 -13.73 -5.80
N ASN A 12 -17.92 -13.13 -6.60
CA ASN A 12 -17.80 -11.70 -6.87
C ASN A 12 -17.97 -10.79 -5.64
N ALA A 13 -17.39 -11.18 -4.50
CA ALA A 13 -17.52 -10.41 -3.27
C ALA A 13 -17.03 -8.95 -3.46
N PRO A 14 -17.82 -7.93 -3.05
CA PRO A 14 -17.49 -6.52 -3.28
C PRO A 14 -16.34 -6.01 -2.42
N ILE A 15 -16.00 -6.74 -1.35
CA ILE A 15 -14.90 -6.43 -0.44
C ILE A 15 -13.90 -7.58 -0.51
N ILE A 16 -12.62 -7.24 -0.62
CA ILE A 16 -11.51 -8.19 -0.73
C ILE A 16 -10.51 -7.91 0.37
N LEU A 17 -10.20 -8.90 1.20
CA LEU A 17 -9.12 -8.83 2.17
C LEU A 17 -7.82 -9.37 1.56
N THR A 18 -6.74 -8.60 1.65
CA THR A 18 -5.39 -9.12 1.44
C THR A 18 -4.79 -9.54 2.77
N LEU A 19 -4.27 -10.77 2.80
CA LEU A 19 -3.68 -11.37 4.00
C LEU A 19 -2.57 -12.31 3.57
N ASP A 20 -1.38 -12.10 4.12
CA ASP A 20 -0.22 -12.97 3.93
C ASP A 20 -0.30 -14.22 4.81
N CYS A 21 0.49 -15.25 4.47
CA CYS A 21 0.44 -16.54 5.16
C CYS A 21 1.01 -16.51 6.59
N ASP A 22 1.86 -15.55 6.88
CA ASP A 22 2.46 -15.26 8.18
C ASP A 22 1.61 -14.29 9.00
N MET A 23 0.41 -13.92 8.54
CA MET A 23 -0.50 -13.00 9.20
C MET A 23 -1.88 -13.65 9.38
N TYR A 24 -2.48 -13.52 10.57
CA TYR A 24 -3.83 -14.01 10.85
C TYR A 24 -4.73 -12.90 11.40
N SER A 25 -6.05 -13.08 11.24
CA SER A 25 -7.05 -12.19 11.81
C SER A 25 -7.23 -12.47 13.31
N ASN A 26 -7.02 -11.45 14.13
CA ASN A 26 -7.02 -11.56 15.58
C ASN A 26 -8.23 -10.90 16.27
N ASP A 27 -8.91 -9.93 15.64
CA ASP A 27 -10.20 -9.39 16.14
C ASP A 27 -11.35 -9.81 15.23
N PRO A 28 -12.30 -10.67 15.69
CA PRO A 28 -13.43 -11.11 14.87
C PRO A 28 -14.41 -9.96 14.54
N ARG A 29 -14.30 -8.80 15.19
CA ARG A 29 -15.11 -7.60 14.87
C ARG A 29 -14.52 -6.78 13.74
N THR A 30 -13.34 -7.14 13.22
CA THR A 30 -12.67 -6.42 12.13
C THR A 30 -13.57 -6.23 10.90
N PRO A 31 -14.28 -7.27 10.39
CA PRO A 31 -15.19 -7.09 9.27
C PRO A 31 -16.32 -6.10 9.55
N LEU A 32 -16.86 -6.09 10.78
CA LEU A 32 -17.90 -5.12 11.16
C LEU A 32 -17.37 -3.68 11.15
N ARG A 33 -16.14 -3.45 11.62
CA ARG A 33 -15.49 -2.13 11.57
C ARG A 33 -15.30 -1.67 10.12
N VAL A 34 -14.86 -2.57 9.25
CA VAL A 34 -14.72 -2.32 7.80
C VAL A 34 -16.06 -1.91 7.19
N LEU A 35 -17.12 -2.65 7.50
CA LEU A 35 -18.48 -2.31 7.06
C LEU A 35 -18.92 -0.95 7.58
N CYS A 36 -18.58 -0.55 8.81
CA CYS A 36 -18.86 0.81 9.27
C CYS A 36 -18.23 1.87 8.37
N TYR A 37 -16.98 1.72 7.92
CA TYR A 37 -16.38 2.71 7.02
C TYR A 37 -16.99 2.70 5.63
N LEU A 38 -17.29 1.52 5.08
CA LEU A 38 -17.80 1.39 3.71
C LEU A 38 -19.30 1.70 3.59
N LEU A 39 -20.08 1.50 4.67
CA LEU A 39 -21.54 1.69 4.68
C LEU A 39 -21.99 3.00 5.35
N ASN A 40 -21.13 3.69 6.12
CA ASN A 40 -21.48 4.96 6.79
C ASN A 40 -21.56 6.18 5.85
N SER A 41 -21.94 5.91 4.61
CA SER A 41 -22.56 6.82 3.68
C SER A 41 -23.90 7.29 4.25
N SER A 42 -23.90 8.40 4.98
CA SER A 42 -25.04 8.93 5.69
C SER A 42 -26.34 8.96 4.89
N SER A 43 -27.38 8.48 5.58
CA SER A 43 -28.81 8.55 5.34
C SER A 43 -29.33 9.97 5.06
N THR A 44 -29.01 10.56 3.92
CA THR A 44 -29.70 11.77 3.43
C THR A 44 -29.88 11.71 1.92
N SER A 45 -31.13 11.48 1.52
CA SER A 45 -31.63 11.38 0.16
C SER A 45 -31.48 12.69 -0.61
N THR A 46 -30.45 12.82 -1.44
CA THR A 46 -30.53 13.57 -2.70
C THR A 46 -29.56 12.98 -3.74
N GLN A 47 -30.05 12.86 -4.98
CA GLN A 47 -29.40 12.20 -6.13
C GLN A 47 -28.00 12.75 -6.50
N ALA A 48 -27.58 13.90 -5.94
CA ALA A 48 -26.26 14.51 -6.12
C ALA A 48 -25.19 14.02 -5.12
N GLN A 49 -25.51 13.01 -4.29
CA GLN A 49 -24.63 12.52 -3.21
C GLN A 49 -24.15 11.06 -3.43
N LEU A 50 -24.43 10.47 -4.60
CA LEU A 50 -23.84 9.19 -5.03
C LEU A 50 -22.33 9.33 -5.34
N ASP A 51 -21.84 10.56 -5.51
CA ASP A 51 -20.45 10.85 -5.84
C ASP A 51 -19.50 10.90 -4.62
N ARG A 52 -20.00 11.08 -3.38
CA ARG A 52 -19.13 11.24 -2.19
C ARG A 52 -19.02 10.00 -1.31
N SER A 53 -19.98 9.08 -1.36
CA SER A 53 -19.97 7.83 -0.57
C SER A 53 -19.11 6.72 -1.18
N THR A 54 -18.52 6.95 -2.36
CA THR A 54 -17.87 5.92 -3.19
C THR A 54 -16.40 6.23 -3.48
N GLU A 55 -15.74 7.01 -2.63
CA GLU A 55 -14.33 7.43 -2.84
C GLU A 55 -13.31 6.55 -2.09
N VAL A 56 -13.73 5.67 -1.18
CA VAL A 56 -12.80 4.82 -0.42
C VAL A 56 -12.45 3.58 -1.23
N GLY A 57 -11.20 3.50 -1.68
CA GLY A 57 -10.67 2.36 -2.41
C GLY A 57 -10.26 1.22 -1.50
N TYR A 58 -9.69 1.52 -0.33
CA TYR A 58 -9.27 0.50 0.63
C TYR A 58 -9.14 1.03 2.06
N ILE A 59 -9.14 0.09 3.02
CA ILE A 59 -8.94 0.34 4.45
C ILE A 59 -7.76 -0.49 4.92
N GLN A 60 -6.70 0.18 5.37
CA GLN A 60 -5.47 -0.44 5.84
C GLN A 60 -5.48 -0.52 7.37
N PHE A 61 -5.15 -1.69 7.91
CA PHE A 61 -4.91 -1.89 9.34
C PHE A 61 -3.40 -1.92 9.64
N PRO A 62 -2.97 -1.56 10.86
CA PRO A 62 -1.60 -1.76 11.29
C PRO A 62 -1.26 -3.26 11.32
N GLN A 63 -0.04 -3.58 10.93
CA GLN A 63 0.51 -4.93 11.12
C GLN A 63 1.20 -4.98 12.48
N HIS A 64 0.81 -5.96 13.28
CA HIS A 64 1.45 -6.24 14.56
C HIS A 64 2.11 -7.62 14.49
N PHE A 65 3.22 -7.78 15.20
CA PHE A 65 3.99 -9.01 15.16
C PHE A 65 4.22 -9.59 16.54
N HIS A 66 4.19 -10.92 16.62
CA HIS A 66 4.57 -11.68 17.81
C HIS A 66 6.07 -11.98 17.83
N GLY A 67 6.57 -12.42 18.98
CA GLY A 67 7.94 -12.92 19.10
C GLY A 67 9.03 -11.83 19.05
N ILE A 68 8.67 -10.55 19.04
CA ILE A 68 9.62 -9.45 19.14
C ILE A 68 10.22 -9.42 20.54
N ASN A 69 11.56 -9.43 20.62
CA ASN A 69 12.25 -9.39 21.90
C ASN A 69 12.09 -8.02 22.59
N LYS A 70 12.36 -7.95 23.90
CA LYS A 70 12.17 -6.72 24.71
C LYS A 70 12.90 -5.49 24.17
N ASN A 71 14.02 -5.68 23.47
CA ASN A 71 14.84 -4.60 22.95
C ASN A 71 14.50 -4.23 21.49
N ASP A 72 13.58 -4.97 20.85
CA ASP A 72 13.28 -4.91 19.43
C ASP A 72 14.55 -4.77 18.56
N THR A 73 15.48 -5.72 18.72
CA THR A 73 16.85 -5.63 18.17
C THR A 73 16.91 -5.32 16.67
N TYR A 74 15.90 -5.75 15.92
CA TYR A 74 15.83 -5.56 14.47
C TYR A 74 14.80 -4.51 14.03
N ALA A 75 14.19 -3.78 14.99
CA ALA A 75 13.16 -2.77 14.74
C ALA A 75 11.93 -3.32 13.97
N CYS A 76 11.53 -4.55 14.27
CA CYS A 76 10.45 -5.27 13.60
C CYS A 76 9.05 -4.86 14.08
N GLU A 77 8.92 -3.97 15.06
CA GLU A 77 7.61 -3.37 15.39
C GLU A 77 7.15 -2.38 14.31
N TYR A 78 8.05 -1.93 13.42
CA TYR A 78 7.79 -0.95 12.37
C TYR A 78 6.99 0.28 12.82
N LYS A 79 7.24 0.77 14.05
CA LYS A 79 6.48 1.87 14.69
C LYS A 79 6.37 3.10 13.81
N ARG A 80 7.46 3.45 13.10
CA ARG A 80 7.45 4.58 12.16
C ARG A 80 6.39 4.42 11.08
N LEU A 81 6.26 3.22 10.51
CA LEU A 81 5.30 2.95 9.45
C LEU A 81 3.87 3.03 10.00
N PHE A 82 3.57 2.26 11.05
CA PHE A 82 2.19 2.04 11.50
C PHE A 82 1.66 3.01 12.55
N GLN A 83 2.51 3.73 13.27
CA GLN A 83 2.07 4.66 14.33
C GLN A 83 2.28 6.13 13.96
N ILE A 84 3.23 6.42 13.06
CA ILE A 84 3.59 7.80 12.69
C ILE A 84 3.14 8.08 11.25
N ASN A 85 3.71 7.36 10.28
CA ASN A 85 3.49 7.64 8.86
C ASN A 85 2.04 7.41 8.46
N SER A 86 1.46 6.23 8.72
CA SER A 86 0.08 5.93 8.32
C SER A 86 -0.94 6.92 8.92
N VAL A 87 -0.74 7.37 10.16
CA VAL A 87 -1.59 8.37 10.81
C VAL A 87 -1.45 9.74 10.13
N GLY A 88 -0.22 10.16 9.79
CA GLY A 88 0.01 11.40 9.05
C GLY A 88 -0.60 11.38 7.65
N PHE A 89 -0.51 10.26 6.95
CA PHE A 89 -1.15 10.05 5.65
C PHE A 89 -2.69 10.09 5.73
N ASP A 90 -3.27 9.58 6.82
CA ASP A 90 -4.73 9.57 7.03
C ASP A 90 -5.30 10.98 7.20
N GLY A 91 -4.49 11.95 7.64
CA GLY A 91 -4.84 13.37 7.63
C GLY A 91 -4.87 14.00 6.22
N LEU A 92 -4.41 13.30 5.19
CA LEU A 92 -4.45 13.72 3.78
C LEU A 92 -5.54 12.95 3.02
N ALA A 93 -5.15 11.88 2.31
CA ALA A 93 -6.05 11.06 1.49
C ALA A 93 -6.09 9.59 1.94
N GLY A 94 -5.44 9.26 3.05
CA GLY A 94 -5.35 7.89 3.58
C GLY A 94 -3.95 7.29 3.47
N PRO A 95 -3.66 6.21 4.21
CA PRO A 95 -2.36 5.52 4.20
C PRO A 95 -2.12 4.82 2.86
N ASN A 96 -0.85 4.58 2.52
CA ASN A 96 -0.49 3.68 1.43
C ASN A 96 -0.87 2.22 1.76
N HIS A 97 -0.99 1.40 0.73
CA HIS A 97 -1.14 -0.05 0.90
C HIS A 97 0.22 -0.71 1.18
N VAL A 98 0.24 -1.67 2.10
CA VAL A 98 1.47 -2.35 2.59
C VAL A 98 1.34 -3.89 2.58
N GLY A 99 0.57 -4.43 1.64
CA GLY A 99 0.52 -5.87 1.34
C GLY A 99 -0.56 -6.64 2.10
N THR A 100 -0.57 -6.58 3.42
CA THR A 100 -1.45 -7.41 4.28
C THR A 100 -2.33 -6.58 5.22
N GLY A 101 -3.40 -7.19 5.73
CA GLY A 101 -4.35 -6.54 6.63
C GLY A 101 -5.12 -5.39 5.98
N CYS A 102 -5.37 -5.49 4.67
CA CYS A 102 -6.01 -4.42 3.89
C CYS A 102 -7.30 -4.91 3.25
N PHE A 103 -8.40 -4.16 3.45
CA PHE A 103 -9.69 -4.42 2.83
C PHE A 103 -9.90 -3.48 1.65
N PHE A 104 -9.91 -4.02 0.44
CA PHE A 104 -10.20 -3.29 -0.79
C PHE A 104 -11.68 -3.35 -1.13
N CYS A 105 -12.21 -2.22 -1.62
CA CYS A 105 -13.41 -2.21 -2.44
C CYS A 105 -13.06 -2.77 -3.82
N ARG A 106 -13.75 -3.83 -4.27
CA ARG A 106 -13.48 -4.48 -5.56
C ARG A 106 -13.51 -3.49 -6.72
N ARG A 107 -14.42 -2.50 -6.68
CA ARG A 107 -14.53 -1.45 -7.70
C ARG A 107 -13.23 -0.65 -7.89
N ALA A 108 -12.40 -0.51 -6.86
CA ALA A 108 -11.13 0.20 -6.95
C ALA A 108 -10.15 -0.45 -7.94
N PHE A 109 -10.28 -1.76 -8.19
CA PHE A 109 -9.46 -2.45 -9.17
C PHE A 109 -9.86 -2.18 -10.63
N PHE A 110 -10.95 -1.46 -10.91
CA PHE A 110 -11.47 -1.25 -12.27
C PHE A 110 -11.40 0.22 -12.69
N GLY A 111 -10.26 0.87 -12.41
CA GLY A 111 -10.01 2.28 -12.71
C GLY A 111 -10.40 3.24 -11.58
N GLY A 112 -10.22 4.54 -11.82
CA GLY A 112 -10.52 5.60 -10.86
C GLY A 112 -12.00 5.68 -10.46
N PRO A 113 -12.34 6.41 -9.38
CA PRO A 113 -13.73 6.55 -8.93
C PRO A 113 -14.65 7.07 -10.04
N SER A 114 -14.21 8.11 -10.75
CA SER A 114 -14.94 8.76 -11.86
C SER A 114 -14.67 8.15 -13.24
N THR A 115 -13.81 7.13 -13.34
CA THR A 115 -13.42 6.52 -14.63
C THR A 115 -13.39 5.01 -14.51
N PHE A 116 -14.50 4.38 -14.91
CA PHE A 116 -14.62 2.93 -14.92
C PHE A 116 -13.95 2.33 -16.15
N VAL A 117 -13.13 1.30 -15.93
CA VAL A 117 -12.50 0.51 -16.98
C VAL A 117 -13.16 -0.87 -16.98
N PRO A 118 -14.00 -1.20 -17.98
CA PRO A 118 -14.66 -2.50 -18.04
C PRO A 118 -13.64 -3.61 -18.33
N PRO A 119 -13.78 -4.79 -17.69
CA PRO A 119 -13.03 -5.97 -18.10
C PRO A 119 -13.51 -6.48 -19.46
N GLU A 120 -12.67 -7.29 -20.10
CA GLU A 120 -12.95 -7.90 -21.40
C GLU A 120 -14.13 -8.89 -21.34
N ILE A 121 -14.29 -9.55 -20.18
CA ILE A 121 -15.40 -10.44 -19.85
C ILE A 121 -16.32 -9.73 -18.87
N PRO A 122 -17.58 -9.38 -19.23
CA PRO A 122 -18.50 -8.64 -18.37
C PRO A 122 -18.75 -9.26 -17.00
N GLU A 123 -18.74 -10.59 -16.91
CA GLU A 123 -18.93 -11.38 -15.68
C GLU A 123 -17.83 -11.12 -14.64
N LEU A 124 -16.66 -10.60 -15.06
CA LEU A 124 -15.59 -10.20 -14.14
C LEU A 124 -15.81 -8.81 -13.54
N GLY A 125 -16.82 -8.07 -14.01
CA GLY A 125 -17.10 -6.71 -13.56
C GLY A 125 -17.42 -6.66 -12.07
N PRO A 126 -17.05 -5.58 -11.35
CA PRO A 126 -17.24 -5.47 -9.91
C PRO A 126 -18.71 -5.43 -9.47
N PHE A 127 -19.64 -5.18 -10.40
CA PHE A 127 -21.09 -5.09 -10.17
C PHE A 127 -21.87 -6.30 -10.71
N HIS A 128 -21.19 -7.28 -11.30
CA HIS A 128 -21.85 -8.48 -11.79
C HIS A 128 -22.36 -9.34 -10.62
N VAL A 129 -23.60 -9.79 -10.69
CA VAL A 129 -24.17 -10.69 -9.69
C VAL A 129 -24.04 -12.11 -10.20
N VAL A 130 -23.31 -12.96 -9.46
CA VAL A 130 -23.20 -14.38 -9.78
C VAL A 130 -24.50 -15.07 -9.37
N ASP A 131 -25.27 -15.50 -10.37
CA ASP A 131 -26.59 -16.12 -10.20
C ASP A 131 -26.54 -17.65 -10.17
N LYS A 132 -25.40 -18.24 -10.55
CA LYS A 132 -25.19 -19.69 -10.60
C LYS A 132 -24.42 -20.22 -9.39
N PRO A 133 -24.66 -21.47 -8.96
CA PRO A 133 -23.88 -22.10 -7.91
C PRO A 133 -22.38 -22.16 -8.26
N ILE A 134 -21.53 -21.96 -7.27
CA ILE A 134 -20.05 -21.95 -7.39
C ILE A 134 -19.49 -23.22 -8.06
N ARG A 135 -20.15 -24.36 -7.84
CA ARG A 135 -19.75 -25.68 -8.39
C ARG A 135 -20.39 -26.02 -9.72
N SER A 136 -21.18 -25.10 -10.30
CA SER A 136 -21.80 -25.34 -11.60
C SER A 136 -20.73 -25.35 -12.70
N GLN A 137 -20.93 -26.22 -13.70
CA GLN A 137 -19.98 -26.40 -14.80
C GLN A 137 -19.60 -25.07 -15.49
N PRO A 138 -20.54 -24.15 -15.80
CA PRO A 138 -20.18 -22.88 -16.45
C PRO A 138 -19.28 -21.99 -15.59
N ILE A 139 -19.47 -21.98 -14.26
CA ILE A 139 -18.64 -21.19 -13.34
C ILE A 139 -17.23 -21.79 -13.23
N LEU A 140 -17.13 -23.12 -13.18
CA LEU A 140 -15.84 -23.80 -13.12
C LEU A 140 -15.04 -23.64 -14.42
N GLU A 141 -15.70 -23.73 -15.58
CA GLU A 141 -15.09 -23.49 -16.89
C GLU A 141 -14.61 -22.05 -17.02
N LEU A 142 -15.44 -21.06 -16.65
CA LEU A 142 -15.03 -19.67 -16.68
C LEU A 142 -13.88 -19.39 -15.70
N ALA A 143 -13.95 -19.93 -14.48
CA ALA A 143 -12.88 -19.84 -13.50
C ALA A 143 -11.56 -20.40 -14.03
N HIS A 144 -11.61 -21.53 -14.76
CA HIS A 144 -10.45 -22.14 -15.39
C HIS A 144 -9.86 -21.25 -16.49
N VAL A 145 -10.71 -20.67 -17.35
CA VAL A 145 -10.28 -19.75 -18.42
C VAL A 145 -9.60 -18.52 -17.83
N VAL A 146 -10.20 -17.86 -16.83
CA VAL A 146 -9.63 -16.61 -16.27
C VAL A 146 -8.42 -16.85 -15.36
N ALA A 147 -8.16 -18.11 -15.00
CA ALA A 147 -6.97 -18.57 -14.31
C ALA A 147 -5.82 -18.94 -15.26
N SER A 148 -6.03 -18.95 -16.58
CA SER A 148 -5.01 -19.37 -17.53
C SER A 148 -3.79 -18.45 -17.51
N CYS A 149 -2.61 -19.00 -17.82
CA CYS A 149 -1.35 -18.25 -17.83
C CYS A 149 -1.29 -17.18 -18.92
N ASN A 150 -2.03 -17.36 -20.00
CA ASN A 150 -2.09 -16.43 -21.12
C ASN A 150 -3.24 -15.43 -21.02
N TYR A 151 -4.10 -15.51 -19.99
CA TYR A 151 -5.28 -14.65 -19.87
C TYR A 151 -4.91 -13.17 -19.92
N GLU A 152 -3.81 -12.78 -19.27
CA GLU A 152 -3.43 -11.37 -19.15
C GLU A 152 -2.79 -10.81 -20.43
N ASN A 153 -2.49 -11.66 -21.42
CA ASN A 153 -1.83 -11.23 -22.65
C ASN A 153 -2.76 -10.29 -23.44
N GLN A 154 -2.25 -9.11 -23.79
CA GLN A 154 -3.01 -8.06 -24.51
C GLN A 154 -4.27 -7.57 -23.78
N THR A 155 -4.37 -7.80 -22.47
CA THR A 155 -5.46 -7.26 -21.64
C THR A 155 -5.00 -6.03 -20.86
N LYS A 156 -5.96 -5.36 -20.20
CA LYS A 156 -5.68 -4.22 -19.32
C LYS A 156 -5.25 -4.60 -17.90
N TRP A 157 -5.30 -5.89 -17.57
CA TRP A 157 -4.92 -6.40 -16.25
C TRP A 157 -3.45 -6.12 -15.97
N GLY A 158 -3.16 -5.57 -14.78
CA GLY A 158 -1.81 -5.23 -14.34
C GLY A 158 -1.41 -3.79 -14.64
N PHE A 159 -2.13 -3.12 -15.56
CA PHE A 159 -1.83 -1.76 -15.98
C PHE A 159 -2.92 -0.77 -15.58
N GLU A 160 -4.17 -1.05 -15.99
CA GLU A 160 -5.36 -0.25 -15.66
C GLU A 160 -6.35 -1.00 -14.76
N ILE A 161 -6.34 -2.34 -14.80
CA ILE A 161 -7.22 -3.20 -14.00
C ILE A 161 -6.40 -4.05 -13.02
N GLY A 162 -6.89 -4.22 -11.78
CA GLY A 162 -6.26 -5.06 -10.76
C GLY A 162 -5.06 -4.44 -10.07
N VAL A 163 -4.23 -5.29 -9.46
CA VAL A 163 -2.96 -4.89 -8.82
C VAL A 163 -1.99 -4.40 -9.90
N ARG A 164 -1.26 -3.31 -9.63
CA ARG A 164 -0.42 -2.63 -10.63
C ARG A 164 0.96 -3.29 -10.73
N TYR A 165 1.37 -3.60 -11.96
CA TYR A 165 2.67 -4.19 -12.27
C TYR A 165 3.76 -3.13 -12.47
N GLY A 166 5.02 -3.55 -12.29
CA GLY A 166 6.19 -2.74 -12.63
C GLY A 166 7.05 -2.30 -11.45
N SER A 167 6.88 -2.87 -10.27
CA SER A 167 7.79 -2.68 -9.12
C SER A 167 7.83 -3.94 -8.24
N LEU A 168 8.95 -4.14 -7.54
CA LEU A 168 9.09 -5.16 -6.49
C LEU A 168 8.30 -4.86 -5.21
N VAL A 169 7.73 -3.65 -5.10
CA VAL A 169 6.81 -3.23 -4.04
C VAL A 169 5.44 -2.93 -4.67
N GLU A 170 4.81 -3.96 -5.23
CA GLU A 170 3.53 -3.84 -5.94
C GLU A 170 2.41 -3.34 -5.02
N ASP A 171 2.53 -3.58 -3.72
CA ASP A 171 1.63 -3.11 -2.69
C ASP A 171 1.62 -1.58 -2.61
N TYR A 172 2.79 -0.99 -2.33
CA TYR A 172 3.02 0.44 -2.31
C TYR A 172 2.63 1.06 -3.65
N PHE A 173 3.07 0.45 -4.75
CA PHE A 173 2.83 0.98 -6.09
C PHE A 173 1.35 0.97 -6.46
N THR A 174 0.62 -0.09 -6.10
CA THR A 174 -0.84 -0.17 -6.32
C THR A 174 -1.56 0.88 -5.49
N GLY A 175 -1.25 1.01 -4.19
CA GLY A 175 -1.85 2.03 -3.33
C GLY A 175 -1.62 3.45 -3.85
N TYR A 176 -0.38 3.75 -4.25
CA TYR A 176 0.00 5.03 -4.85
C TYR A 176 -0.75 5.33 -6.15
N ARG A 177 -0.86 4.34 -7.04
CA ARG A 177 -1.57 4.47 -8.32
C ARG A 177 -3.06 4.70 -8.10
N LEU A 178 -3.69 3.99 -7.16
CA LEU A 178 -5.10 4.20 -6.81
C LEU A 178 -5.34 5.62 -6.30
N HIS A 179 -4.47 6.15 -5.44
CA HIS A 179 -4.55 7.55 -5.01
C HIS A 179 -4.38 8.52 -6.18
N CYS A 180 -3.45 8.26 -7.11
CA CYS A 180 -3.29 9.05 -8.34
C CYS A 180 -4.49 9.00 -9.28
N GLU A 181 -5.29 7.96 -9.19
CA GLU A 181 -6.54 7.79 -9.93
C GLU A 181 -7.75 8.42 -9.19
N GLY A 182 -7.53 8.98 -7.99
CA GLY A 182 -8.51 9.73 -7.22
C GLY A 182 -9.16 8.96 -6.05
N TRP A 183 -8.78 7.70 -5.83
CA TRP A 183 -9.26 6.95 -4.66
C TRP A 183 -8.67 7.50 -3.37
N LYS A 184 -9.44 7.44 -2.29
CA LYS A 184 -8.97 7.64 -0.92
C LYS A 184 -8.79 6.29 -0.22
N SER A 185 -8.03 6.28 0.85
CA SER A 185 -7.97 5.13 1.77
C SER A 185 -8.20 5.58 3.20
N ILE A 186 -8.34 4.62 4.10
CA ILE A 186 -8.56 4.88 5.53
C ILE A 186 -7.56 4.05 6.33
N PHE A 187 -6.96 4.64 7.36
CA PHE A 187 -6.19 3.92 8.35
C PHE A 187 -7.07 3.55 9.56
N CYS A 188 -7.35 2.26 9.75
CA CYS A 188 -8.10 1.79 10.91
C CYS A 188 -7.16 1.17 11.94
N SER A 189 -6.92 1.87 13.04
CA SER A 189 -6.08 1.41 14.15
C SER A 189 -6.90 1.17 15.42
N PRO A 190 -7.52 -0.03 15.59
CA PRO A 190 -8.20 -0.38 16.82
C PRO A 190 -7.22 -0.57 17.99
N LYS A 191 -7.71 -0.42 19.23
CA LYS A 191 -6.88 -0.57 20.45
C LYS A 191 -6.19 -1.94 20.57
N GLY A 192 -6.85 -3.00 20.10
CA GLY A 192 -6.27 -4.34 20.02
C GLY A 192 -5.88 -4.64 18.58
N ALA A 193 -4.80 -5.41 18.40
CA ALA A 193 -4.33 -5.79 17.07
C ALA A 193 -5.42 -6.56 16.30
N ALA A 194 -5.88 -5.99 15.19
CA ALA A 194 -6.85 -6.64 14.30
C ALA A 194 -6.22 -7.79 13.51
N PHE A 195 -4.94 -7.63 13.18
CA PHE A 195 -4.12 -8.61 12.49
C PHE A 195 -2.80 -8.80 13.26
N LEU A 196 -2.38 -10.04 13.38
CA LEU A 196 -1.15 -10.43 14.05
C LEU A 196 -0.37 -11.41 13.18
N GLY A 197 0.94 -11.23 13.11
CA GLY A 197 1.80 -12.07 12.30
C GLY A 197 3.16 -12.34 12.90
N ASP A 198 4.02 -12.99 12.13
CA ASP A 198 5.38 -13.36 12.54
C ASP A 198 6.41 -12.41 11.94
N ALA A 199 7.24 -11.82 12.79
CA ALA A 199 8.36 -10.98 12.34
C ALA A 199 9.56 -11.83 11.92
N PRO A 200 10.41 -11.33 11.00
CA PRO A 200 11.70 -11.96 10.74
C PRO A 200 12.56 -12.06 12.02
N ILE A 201 13.07 -13.26 12.31
CA ILE A 201 13.85 -13.54 13.52
C ILE A 201 15.37 -13.49 13.31
N THR A 202 15.83 -13.30 12.06
CA THR A 202 17.25 -13.21 11.73
C THR A 202 17.58 -11.89 11.04
N LEU A 203 18.79 -11.38 11.30
CA LEU A 203 19.27 -10.16 10.64
C LEU A 203 19.33 -10.30 9.12
N VAL A 204 19.67 -11.48 8.60
CA VAL A 204 19.79 -11.72 7.15
C VAL A 204 18.42 -11.57 6.47
N ASP A 205 17.36 -12.09 7.07
CA ASP A 205 16.00 -11.96 6.54
C ASP A 205 15.54 -10.51 6.53
N VAL A 206 15.81 -9.77 7.62
CA VAL A 206 15.53 -8.34 7.72
C VAL A 206 16.27 -7.57 6.65
N LEU A 207 17.58 -7.79 6.47
CA LEU A 207 18.37 -7.10 5.46
C LEU A 207 17.90 -7.41 4.03
N ASN A 208 17.54 -8.66 3.74
CA ASN A 208 17.00 -9.05 2.43
C ASN A 208 15.64 -8.37 2.16
N GLN A 209 14.77 -8.29 3.17
CA GLN A 209 13.51 -7.56 3.07
C GLN A 209 13.75 -6.07 2.81
N GLN A 210 14.61 -5.43 3.59
CA GLN A 210 14.94 -4.00 3.44
C GLN A 210 15.56 -3.69 2.07
N LYS A 211 16.43 -4.57 1.56
CA LYS A 211 16.99 -4.46 0.22
C LYS A 211 15.91 -4.49 -0.85
N ARG A 212 14.98 -5.46 -0.78
CA ARG A 212 13.87 -5.58 -1.73
C ARG A 212 12.98 -4.33 -1.71
N TRP A 213 12.62 -3.84 -0.52
CA TRP A 213 11.85 -2.61 -0.39
C TRP A 213 12.59 -1.41 -0.97
N SER A 214 13.88 -1.26 -0.66
CA SER A 214 14.70 -0.17 -1.18
C SER A 214 14.76 -0.17 -2.70
N ILE A 215 15.01 -1.33 -3.32
CA ILE A 215 15.09 -1.44 -4.78
C ILE A 215 13.72 -1.13 -5.40
N GLY A 216 12.65 -1.76 -4.92
CA GLY A 216 11.32 -1.55 -5.50
C GLY A 216 10.82 -0.11 -5.37
N LEU A 217 11.07 0.55 -4.23
CA LEU A 217 10.70 1.95 -4.01
C LEU A 217 11.47 2.88 -4.96
N LEU A 218 12.76 2.63 -5.16
CA LEU A 218 13.58 3.38 -6.11
C LEU A 218 13.15 3.15 -7.56
N ASP A 219 12.74 1.93 -7.92
CA ASP A 219 12.18 1.64 -9.24
C ASP A 219 10.96 2.52 -9.51
N VAL A 220 10.07 2.71 -8.53
CA VAL A 220 8.91 3.62 -8.68
C VAL A 220 9.36 5.07 -8.81
N VAL A 221 10.29 5.52 -7.95
CA VAL A 221 10.83 6.89 -7.96
C VAL A 221 11.43 7.26 -9.32
N PHE A 222 12.16 6.35 -9.95
CA PHE A 222 12.81 6.58 -11.24
C PHE A 222 11.98 6.16 -12.45
N SER A 223 10.75 5.69 -12.23
CA SER A 223 9.81 5.37 -13.31
C SER A 223 9.10 6.61 -13.87
N LYS A 224 8.31 6.40 -14.94
CA LYS A 224 7.36 7.41 -15.45
C LYS A 224 6.30 7.84 -14.43
N PHE A 225 6.13 7.09 -13.34
CA PHE A 225 5.20 7.36 -12.25
C PHE A 225 5.91 7.97 -11.03
N SER A 226 7.02 8.68 -11.26
CA SER A 226 7.75 9.36 -10.20
C SER A 226 6.85 10.29 -9.38
N GLN A 227 6.99 10.22 -8.07
CA GLN A 227 6.22 11.01 -7.10
C GLN A 227 6.45 12.51 -7.31
N VAL A 228 7.65 12.92 -7.70
CA VAL A 228 8.02 14.34 -7.85
C VAL A 228 7.54 14.96 -9.15
N THR A 229 7.14 14.16 -10.14
CA THR A 229 6.57 14.66 -11.41
C THR A 229 5.12 14.24 -11.55
N PHE A 230 4.88 12.96 -11.83
CA PHE A 230 3.56 12.37 -11.98
C PHE A 230 2.73 12.53 -10.70
N GLY A 231 3.31 12.23 -9.54
CA GLY A 231 2.62 12.34 -8.24
C GLY A 231 2.14 13.76 -7.93
N ILE A 232 3.02 14.76 -7.98
CA ILE A 232 2.65 16.16 -7.70
C ILE A 232 1.48 16.60 -8.59
N ARG A 233 1.50 16.22 -9.87
CA ARG A 233 0.42 16.53 -10.81
C ARG A 233 -0.89 15.80 -10.50
N SER A 234 -0.83 14.54 -10.05
CA SER A 234 -2.00 13.69 -9.86
C SER A 234 -2.68 13.83 -8.49
N ILE A 235 -1.89 13.87 -7.41
CA ILE A 235 -2.41 13.85 -6.01
C ILE A 235 -2.07 15.12 -5.22
N GLY A 236 -1.51 16.12 -5.89
CA GLY A 236 -1.08 17.37 -5.27
C GLY A 236 0.24 17.24 -4.49
N LEU A 237 0.77 18.40 -4.10
CA LEU A 237 2.12 18.51 -3.55
C LEU A 237 2.30 17.74 -2.23
N LEU A 238 1.41 17.93 -1.26
CA LEU A 238 1.58 17.35 0.09
C LEU A 238 1.55 15.82 0.07
N MET A 239 0.57 15.24 -0.63
CA MET A 239 0.46 13.79 -0.75
C MET A 239 1.61 13.19 -1.56
N ALA A 240 2.03 13.87 -2.63
CA ALA A 240 3.18 13.46 -3.41
C ALA A 240 4.48 13.49 -2.59
N ILE A 241 4.69 14.51 -1.75
CA ILE A 241 5.84 14.57 -0.82
C ILE A 241 5.76 13.44 0.21
N ALA A 242 4.58 13.12 0.75
CA ALA A 242 4.42 12.01 1.69
C ALA A 242 4.84 10.67 1.06
N TYR A 243 4.36 10.40 -0.16
CA TYR A 243 4.79 9.23 -0.93
C TYR A 243 6.28 9.28 -1.32
N ALA A 244 6.79 10.46 -1.70
CA ALA A 244 8.21 10.63 -2.03
C ALA A 244 9.10 10.36 -0.80
N GLN A 245 8.69 10.76 0.41
CA GLN A 245 9.43 10.47 1.63
C GLN A 245 9.65 8.97 1.80
N VAL A 246 8.61 8.16 1.56
CA VAL A 246 8.70 6.70 1.59
C VAL A 246 9.59 6.20 0.45
N GLY A 247 9.35 6.66 -0.79
CA GLY A 247 10.11 6.26 -1.98
C GLY A 247 11.62 6.53 -1.89
N PHE A 248 12.01 7.70 -1.39
CA PHE A 248 13.40 8.13 -1.24
C PHE A 248 14.02 7.70 0.11
N TRP A 249 13.34 6.87 0.91
CA TRP A 249 13.84 6.54 2.25
C TRP A 249 15.25 5.94 2.24
N SER A 250 15.56 5.08 1.27
CA SER A 250 16.87 4.44 1.12
C SER A 250 18.00 5.43 0.81
N PHE A 251 17.70 6.59 0.22
CA PHE A 251 18.70 7.64 -0.06
C PHE A 251 19.28 8.26 1.21
N TRP A 252 18.61 8.16 2.36
CA TRP A 252 19.17 8.59 3.65
C TRP A 252 20.46 7.86 4.02
N SER A 253 20.70 6.66 3.45
CA SER A 253 21.96 5.94 3.65
C SER A 253 23.18 6.74 3.20
N ILE A 254 23.08 7.58 2.16
CA ILE A 254 24.21 8.36 1.63
C ILE A 254 24.67 9.44 2.62
N PRO A 255 23.84 10.43 3.01
CA PRO A 255 24.27 11.47 3.95
C PRO A 255 24.61 10.88 5.33
N ILE A 256 23.91 9.83 5.77
CA ILE A 256 24.25 9.15 7.03
C ILE A 256 25.63 8.52 6.95
N THR A 257 25.95 7.81 5.86
CA THR A 257 27.28 7.21 5.67
C THR A 257 28.36 8.28 5.60
N MET A 258 28.14 9.36 4.83
CA MET A 258 29.07 10.48 4.76
C MET A 258 29.32 11.09 6.15
N TYR A 259 28.25 11.37 6.90
CA TYR A 259 28.33 11.91 8.25
C TYR A 259 29.01 10.94 9.23
N ALA A 260 28.82 9.64 9.05
CA ALA A 260 29.40 8.61 9.91
C ALA A 260 30.89 8.37 9.70
N PHE A 261 31.48 8.79 8.57
CA PHE A 261 32.92 8.65 8.27
C PHE A 261 33.68 9.98 8.28
N LEU A 262 33.01 11.10 8.02
CA LEU A 262 33.65 12.41 7.93
C LEU A 262 34.42 12.79 9.21
N PRO A 263 33.87 12.60 10.44
CA PRO A 263 34.59 12.90 11.67
C PRO A 263 35.84 12.06 11.91
N GLN A 264 35.79 10.78 11.57
CA GLN A 264 36.88 9.84 11.78
C GLN A 264 38.02 10.14 10.81
N LEU A 265 37.70 10.47 9.55
CA LEU A 265 38.69 10.90 8.57
C LEU A 265 39.32 12.23 8.95
N ALA A 266 38.53 13.20 9.42
CA ALA A 266 39.02 14.49 9.88
C ALA A 266 39.97 14.33 11.08
N LEU A 267 39.61 13.47 12.05
CA LEU A 267 40.44 13.14 13.21
C LEU A 267 41.78 12.51 12.79
N LEU A 268 41.74 11.53 11.87
CA LEU A 268 42.93 10.86 11.35
C LEU A 268 43.88 11.81 10.59
N LYS A 269 43.33 12.87 10.00
CA LYS A 269 44.10 13.88 9.25
C LYS A 269 44.47 15.11 10.09
N GLY A 270 44.00 15.20 11.34
CA GLY A 270 44.18 16.39 12.18
C GLY A 270 43.51 17.65 11.61
N ILE A 271 42.47 17.50 10.77
CA ILE A 271 41.74 18.61 10.17
C ILE A 271 40.52 18.91 11.05
N SER A 272 40.32 20.19 11.39
CA SER A 272 39.08 20.61 12.07
C SER A 272 37.92 20.66 11.07
N ILE A 273 36.82 19.98 11.38
CA ILE A 273 35.58 20.00 10.57
C ILE A 273 34.84 21.33 10.73
N PHE A 274 34.91 21.89 11.94
CA PHE A 274 34.24 23.14 12.29
C PHE A 274 35.26 24.27 12.40
N PRO A 275 34.88 25.52 12.06
CA PRO A 275 35.75 26.68 12.27
C PRO A 275 36.04 26.88 13.76
N SER A 276 37.19 27.49 14.07
CA SER A 276 37.54 27.86 15.43
C SER A 276 36.56 28.92 15.99
N VAL A 277 36.44 28.95 17.32
CA VAL A 277 35.41 29.65 18.13
C VAL A 277 35.33 31.17 17.90
N CYS A 278 36.20 31.77 17.08
CA CYS A 278 36.25 33.21 16.82
C CYS A 278 35.33 33.74 15.70
N SER A 279 34.42 32.94 15.14
CA SER A 279 33.50 33.40 14.09
C SER A 279 32.04 33.30 14.54
N CYS A 280 31.21 34.27 14.12
CA CYS A 280 29.76 34.38 14.42
C CYS A 280 28.91 33.14 14.08
N MET A 281 29.50 32.10 13.47
CA MET A 281 28.85 30.84 13.08
C MET A 281 28.60 29.88 14.25
N HIS A 282 28.97 30.24 15.49
CA HIS A 282 28.81 29.38 16.68
C HIS A 282 27.39 29.36 17.28
N PHE A 283 26.48 30.23 16.84
CA PHE A 283 25.15 30.44 17.43
C PHE A 283 23.98 30.08 16.49
N LEU A 284 24.22 29.36 15.41
CA LEU A 284 23.19 28.80 14.52
C LEU A 284 23.21 27.27 14.60
#